data_AF-A0A3D2MXL9-F1
#
_entry.id   AF-A0A3D2MXL9-F1
#
_cell.length_a   1.000
_cell.length_b   1.000
_cell.length_c   1.000
_cell.angle_alpha   90.00
_cell.angle_beta   90.00
_cell.angle_gamma   90.00
#
_symmetry.space_group_name_H-M   'P 1'
#
loop_
_entity.id
_entity.type
_entity.pdbx_description
1 polymer ?
#
loop_
_entity_poly.entity_id
_entity_poly.type
_entity_poly.pdbx_seq_one_letter_code
_entity_poly.pdbx_strand_id
1 'polypeptide(L)'
;MLGYLGTRIRQRLGGDGKLESLDDIFNYLKLDDRIATSGQPTEAQMQLIKNAGYTTVINLAPRDHENALGNEDEVLANLGIRYAHLPVIFTKPTRADFD
;
A
#
# COMPACT_ATOMS: atom_id res chain seq x y z
N MET A 1 -18.62 6.62 -1.98
CA MET A 1 -18.66 5.31 -2.67
C MET A 1 -18.54 5.50 -4.19
N LEU A 2 -17.49 6.20 -4.67
CA LEU A 2 -17.25 6.47 -6.10
C LEU A 2 -15.76 6.53 -6.46
N GLY A 3 -14.85 6.63 -5.47
CA GLY A 3 -13.40 6.69 -5.71
C GLY A 3 -12.68 5.36 -5.90
N TYR A 4 -13.35 4.22 -5.67
CA TYR A 4 -12.70 2.89 -5.67
C TYR A 4 -12.71 2.22 -7.04
N LEU A 5 -13.70 2.53 -7.91
CA LEU A 5 -13.83 1.92 -9.23
C LEU A 5 -12.76 2.41 -10.22
N GLY A 6 -12.33 3.67 -10.09
CA GLY A 6 -11.24 4.25 -10.89
C GLY A 6 -9.85 3.67 -10.59
N THR A 7 -9.70 2.95 -9.48
CA THR A 7 -8.46 2.27 -9.10
C THR A 7 -8.27 0.97 -9.88
N ARG A 8 -9.36 0.28 -10.27
CA ARG A 8 -9.31 -1.03 -10.96
C ARG A 8 -8.79 -0.97 -12.40
N ILE A 9 -8.89 0.17 -13.08
CA ILE A 9 -8.30 0.33 -14.42
C ILE A 9 -6.78 0.54 -14.33
N ARG A 10 -6.30 1.31 -13.34
CA ARG A 10 -4.86 1.61 -13.16
C ARG A 10 -4.05 0.45 -12.56
N GLN A 11 -4.66 -0.40 -11.72
CA GLN A 11 -3.97 -1.52 -11.08
C GLN A 11 -3.79 -2.75 -11.99
N ARG A 12 -4.60 -2.90 -13.05
CA ARG A 12 -4.56 -4.04 -13.98
C ARG A 12 -4.05 -3.70 -15.38
N LEU A 13 -4.25 -2.47 -15.83
CA LEU A 13 -3.69 -1.96 -17.07
C LEU A 13 -2.70 -0.88 -16.64
N GLY A 14 -1.41 -1.12 -16.85
CA GLY A 14 -0.38 -0.08 -16.68
C GLY A 14 -0.64 1.06 -17.65
N GLY A 15 -1.58 1.94 -17.30
CA GLY A 15 -2.00 3.05 -18.12
C GLY A 15 -1.20 4.30 -17.75
N ASP A 16 -0.14 4.55 -18.52
CA ASP A 16 0.48 5.84 -18.88
C ASP A 16 0.31 7.06 -17.93
N GLY A 17 0.37 6.83 -16.63
CA GLY A 17 0.21 7.84 -15.61
C GLY A 17 1.24 7.64 -14.52
N LYS A 18 2.45 8.15 -14.78
CA LYS A 18 3.60 8.32 -13.86
C LYS A 18 3.67 7.26 -12.76
N LEU A 19 4.43 6.19 -13.00
CA LEU A 19 4.91 5.30 -11.93
C LEU A 19 6.34 5.69 -11.55
N GLU A 20 6.64 6.99 -11.54
CA GLU A 20 8.00 7.51 -11.49
C GLU A 20 8.39 7.98 -10.08
N SER A 21 7.39 8.22 -9.21
CA SER A 21 7.61 8.77 -7.87
C SER A 21 6.66 8.22 -6.82
N LEU A 22 7.01 8.41 -5.54
CA LEU A 22 6.17 8.00 -4.42
C LEU A 22 4.84 8.76 -4.38
N ASP A 23 4.82 10.01 -4.83
CA ASP A 23 3.61 10.85 -4.89
C ASP A 23 2.55 10.31 -5.87
N ASP A 24 2.94 9.38 -6.75
CA ASP A 24 2.02 8.71 -7.65
C ASP A 24 1.31 7.50 -6.99
N ILE A 25 1.74 7.09 -5.79
CA ILE A 25 1.05 6.07 -5.02
C ILE A 25 -0.27 6.66 -4.51
N PHE A 26 -1.37 5.92 -4.66
CA PHE A 26 -2.70 6.41 -4.31
C PHE A 26 -2.74 6.90 -2.85
N ASN A 27 -3.19 8.14 -2.64
CA ASN A 27 -3.23 8.78 -1.32
C ASN A 27 -1.90 8.77 -0.55
N TYR A 28 -0.76 8.81 -1.24
CA TYR A 28 0.54 8.98 -0.59
C TYR A 28 0.61 10.30 0.19
N LEU A 29 1.06 10.22 1.43
CA LEU A 29 1.29 11.36 2.30
C LEU A 29 2.53 11.08 3.17
N LYS A 30 3.59 11.85 2.97
CA LYS A 30 4.76 11.85 3.88
C LYS A 30 4.41 12.63 5.14
N LEU A 31 4.47 11.97 6.30
CA LEU A 31 4.22 12.60 7.60
C LEU A 31 5.52 13.21 8.18
N ASP A 32 6.61 12.47 8.07
CA ASP A 32 7.94 12.88 8.48
C ASP A 32 9.02 12.11 7.69
N ASP A 33 10.30 12.25 8.06
CA ASP A 33 11.43 11.60 7.38
C ASP A 33 11.47 10.07 7.50
N ARG A 34 10.62 9.48 8.33
CA ARG A 34 10.61 8.04 8.64
C ARG A 34 9.25 7.39 8.33
N ILE A 35 8.18 8.17 8.22
CA ILE A 35 6.81 7.68 8.13
C ILE A 35 6.06 8.36 6.98
N ALA A 36 5.41 7.54 6.17
CA ALA A 36 4.41 7.95 5.20
C ALA A 36 3.22 6.98 5.23
N THR A 37 2.08 7.46 4.75
CA THR A 37 0.87 6.64 4.57
C THR A 37 0.48 6.62 3.10
N SER A 38 -0.16 5.55 2.64
CA SER A 38 -0.77 5.50 1.31
C SER A 38 -1.96 4.54 1.33
N GLY A 39 -2.71 4.53 0.23
CA GLY A 39 -3.51 3.36 -0.13
C GLY A 39 -2.63 2.27 -0.75
N GLN A 40 -3.27 1.31 -1.42
CA GLN A 40 -2.61 0.12 -1.94
C GLN A 40 -1.60 0.45 -3.06
N PRO A 41 -0.28 0.26 -2.85
CA PRO A 41 0.70 0.36 -3.92
C PRO A 41 0.60 -0.83 -4.88
N THR A 42 0.98 -0.61 -6.14
CA THR A 42 1.25 -1.71 -7.09
C THR A 42 2.62 -2.32 -6.83
N GLU A 43 2.91 -3.50 -7.39
CA GLU A 43 4.24 -4.12 -7.28
C GLU A 43 5.38 -3.21 -7.78
N ALA A 44 5.16 -2.50 -8.90
CA ALA A 44 6.12 -1.52 -9.41
C ALA A 44 6.38 -0.38 -8.41
N GLN A 45 5.33 0.08 -7.73
CA GLN A 45 5.45 1.11 -6.70
C GLN A 45 6.13 0.59 -5.43
N MET A 46 6.04 -0.71 -5.12
CA MET A 46 6.82 -1.30 -4.01
C MET A 46 8.33 -1.19 -4.25
N GLN A 47 8.79 -1.25 -5.50
CA GLN A 47 10.19 -0.98 -5.83
C GLN A 47 10.57 0.49 -5.55
N LEU A 48 9.69 1.45 -5.83
CA LEU A 48 9.91 2.86 -5.46
C LEU A 48 10.00 3.04 -3.94
N ILE A 49 9.14 2.35 -3.18
CA ILE A 49 9.18 2.33 -1.72
C ILE A 49 10.55 1.84 -1.22
N LYS A 50 11.09 0.77 -1.81
CA LYS A 50 12.45 0.27 -1.49
C LYS A 50 13.52 1.30 -1.82
N ASN A 51 13.48 1.87 -3.02
CA ASN A 51 14.49 2.81 -3.51
C ASN A 51 14.52 4.11 -2.68
N ALA A 52 13.38 4.51 -2.14
CA ALA A 52 13.27 5.64 -1.22
C ALA A 52 13.82 5.36 0.20
N GLY A 53 14.24 4.12 0.48
CA GLY A 53 14.87 3.74 1.74
C GLY A 53 13.89 3.24 2.81
N TYR A 54 12.61 3.08 2.49
CA TYR A 54 11.68 2.45 3.42
C TYR A 54 12.05 0.97 3.62
N THR A 55 12.01 0.52 4.88
CA THR A 55 12.41 -0.85 5.26
C THR A 55 11.27 -1.64 5.88
N THR A 56 10.10 -1.04 6.06
CA THR A 56 8.95 -1.68 6.69
C THR A 56 7.65 -1.16 6.10
N VAL A 57 6.73 -2.09 5.78
CA VAL A 57 5.36 -1.80 5.36
C VAL A 57 4.41 -2.43 6.36
N ILE A 58 3.44 -1.64 6.83
CA ILE A 58 2.36 -2.10 7.70
C ILE A 58 1.06 -1.99 6.90
N ASN A 59 0.46 -3.13 6.57
CA ASN A 59 -0.83 -3.16 5.88
C ASN A 59 -1.96 -3.19 6.91
N LEU A 60 -2.86 -2.21 6.84
CA LEU A 60 -4.03 -2.10 7.71
C LEU A 60 -5.32 -2.58 7.04
N ALA A 61 -5.29 -2.92 5.75
CA ALA A 61 -6.47 -3.36 5.02
C ALA A 61 -6.81 -4.83 5.33
N PRO A 62 -8.07 -5.18 5.62
CA PRO A 62 -8.52 -6.57 5.72
C PRO A 62 -8.26 -7.38 4.44
N ARG A 63 -7.93 -8.69 4.58
CA ARG A 63 -7.61 -9.61 3.45
C ARG A 63 -8.74 -9.75 2.43
N ASP A 64 -9.98 -9.56 2.85
CA ASP A 64 -11.18 -9.68 2.01
C ASP A 64 -11.48 -8.41 1.19
N HIS A 65 -10.64 -7.37 1.30
CA HIS A 65 -10.71 -6.28 0.33
C HIS A 65 -10.27 -6.80 -1.05
N GLU A 66 -11.08 -6.53 -2.08
CA GLU A 66 -10.90 -6.92 -3.50
C GLU A 66 -9.52 -6.62 -4.13
N ASN A 67 -8.58 -6.01 -3.40
CA ASN A 67 -7.26 -5.55 -3.85
C ASN A 67 -6.07 -6.14 -3.08
N ALA A 68 -6.26 -7.10 -2.16
CA ALA A 68 -5.12 -7.77 -1.54
C ALA A 68 -4.33 -8.51 -2.63
N LEU A 69 -3.08 -8.11 -2.91
CA LEU A 69 -2.23 -8.97 -3.72
C LEU A 69 -1.97 -10.21 -2.85
N GLY A 70 -2.35 -11.39 -3.32
CA GLY A 70 -2.22 -12.61 -2.51
C GLY A 70 -0.77 -12.94 -2.10
N ASN A 71 0.19 -12.22 -2.69
CA ASN A 71 1.64 -12.38 -2.61
C ASN A 71 2.39 -11.11 -2.14
N GLU A 72 1.73 -10.14 -1.49
CA GLU A 72 2.41 -8.89 -1.02
C GLU A 72 3.59 -9.18 -0.10
N ASP A 73 3.40 -10.15 0.79
CA ASP A 73 4.42 -10.63 1.71
C ASP A 73 5.64 -11.15 0.97
N GLU A 74 5.43 -11.96 -0.07
CA GLU A 74 6.50 -12.50 -0.93
C GLU A 74 7.20 -11.38 -1.72
N VAL A 75 6.44 -10.47 -2.35
CA VAL A 75 7.01 -9.37 -3.14
C VAL A 75 7.86 -8.46 -2.25
N LEU A 76 7.34 -8.05 -1.09
CA LEU A 76 8.05 -7.19 -0.16
C LEU A 76 9.26 -7.90 0.47
N ALA A 77 9.15 -9.20 0.77
CA ALA A 77 10.27 -10.01 1.25
C ALA A 77 11.40 -10.07 0.22
N ASN A 78 11.07 -10.27 -1.06
CA ASN A 78 12.04 -10.28 -2.16
C ASN A 78 12.75 -8.92 -2.34
N LEU A 79 12.07 -7.81 -1.98
CA LEU A 79 12.66 -6.47 -1.93
C LEU A 79 13.46 -6.20 -0.63
N GLY A 80 13.51 -7.16 0.30
CA GLY A 80 14.12 -6.99 1.60
C GLY A 80 13.43 -5.91 2.44
N ILE A 81 12.11 -5.78 2.29
CA ILE A 81 11.23 -4.93 3.10
C ILE A 81 10.52 -5.83 4.11
N ARG A 82 10.54 -5.45 5.39
CA ARG A 82 9.76 -6.15 6.42
C ARG A 82 8.27 -5.86 6.21
N TYR A 83 7.45 -6.89 6.28
CA TYR A 83 6.01 -6.76 6.14
C TYR A 83 5.30 -7.16 7.44
N ALA A 84 4.36 -6.33 7.89
CA ALA A 84 3.45 -6.64 8.98
C ALA A 84 2.00 -6.42 8.50
N HIS A 85 1.14 -7.40 8.71
CA HIS A 85 -0.28 -7.30 8.40
C HIS A 85 -1.08 -7.17 9.68
N LEU A 86 -1.65 -5.98 9.91
CA LEU A 86 -2.46 -5.64 11.09
C LEU A 86 -3.84 -5.17 10.60
N PRO A 87 -4.72 -6.08 10.15
CA PRO A 87 -5.96 -5.70 9.49
C PRO A 87 -6.92 -4.99 10.45
N VAL A 88 -7.40 -3.81 10.06
CA VAL A 88 -8.37 -3.00 10.81
C VAL A 88 -9.65 -2.84 10.00
N ILE A 89 -10.80 -3.16 10.61
CA ILE A 89 -12.09 -2.90 9.98
C ILE A 89 -12.38 -1.39 10.04
N PHE A 90 -12.15 -0.67 8.95
CA PHE A 90 -12.29 0.80 8.92
C PHE A 90 -13.66 1.32 9.34
N THR A 91 -14.74 0.57 9.10
CA THR A 91 -16.10 0.96 9.52
C THR A 91 -16.37 0.72 11.00
N LYS A 92 -15.51 -0.04 11.67
CA LYS A 92 -15.65 -0.42 13.08
C LYS A 92 -14.27 -0.67 13.73
N PRO A 93 -13.39 0.34 13.80
CA PRO A 93 -12.12 0.20 14.49
C PRO A 93 -12.36 0.00 15.98
N THR A 94 -11.50 -0.76 16.63
CA THR A 94 -11.55 -1.05 18.06
C THR A 94 -10.30 -0.53 18.76
N ARG A 95 -10.37 -0.41 20.09
CA ARG A 95 -9.23 -0.01 20.90
C ARG A 95 -8.08 -1.04 20.82
N ALA A 96 -8.42 -2.32 20.70
CA ALA A 96 -7.46 -3.41 20.59
C ALA A 96 -6.71 -3.42 19.25
N ASP A 97 -7.20 -2.72 18.21
CA ASP A 97 -6.47 -2.56 16.95
C ASP A 97 -5.29 -1.57 17.09
N PHE A 98 -5.29 -0.75 18.15
CA PHE A 98 -4.29 0.28 18.41
C PHE A 98 -3.29 -0.10 19.51
N ASP A 99 -3.77 -0.75 20.58
CA ASP A 99 -2.94 -1.15 21.74
C ASP A 99 -2.13 -2.42 21.46
#